data_AF-A0A2V9JY71-F1
#
_entry.id   AF-A0A2V9JY71-F1
#
_cell.length_a   1.000
_cell.length_b   1.000
_cell.length_c   1.000
_cell.angle_alpha   90.00
_cell.angle_beta   90.00
_cell.angle_gamma   90.00
#
_symmetry.space_group_name_H-M   'P 1'
#
loop_
_entity.id
_entity.type
_entity.pdbx_description
1 polymer ?
#
loop_
_entity_poly.entity_id
_entity_poly.type
_entity_poly.pdbx_seq_one_letter_code
_entity_poly.pdbx_strand_id
1 'polypeptide(L)'
;MGKVLSIDLAYRRAADFGVCTIMEREGRAVRVRFLSASELGIADPPDGVQCGRAIRDFCRNESIPLVLIDGPQGWKSRTSTLKHARVCECPD
;
A
#
# COMPACT_ATOMS: atom_id res chain seq x y z
N MET A 1 -8.52 -2.61 -21.57
CA MET A 1 -9.04 -2.76 -20.19
C MET A 1 -7.87 -2.49 -19.28
N GLY A 2 -7.94 -1.44 -18.48
CA GLY A 2 -6.84 -1.11 -17.59
C GLY A 2 -6.97 -1.83 -16.26
N LYS A 3 -5.87 -1.82 -15.51
CA LYS A 3 -5.77 -2.39 -14.17
C LYS A 3 -5.08 -1.39 -13.28
N VAL A 4 -5.61 -1.21 -12.09
CA VAL A 4 -5.08 -0.32 -11.06
C VAL A 4 -4.94 -1.11 -9.77
N LEU A 5 -3.85 -0.91 -9.05
CA LEU A 5 -3.73 -1.30 -7.65
C LEU A 5 -3.93 -0.06 -6.79
N SER A 6 -4.94 -0.05 -5.95
CA SER A 6 -5.21 1.02 -4.98
C SER A 6 -4.83 0.54 -3.59
N ILE A 7 -4.02 1.32 -2.88
CA ILE A 7 -3.50 0.98 -1.55
C ILE A 7 -3.72 2.16 -0.62
N ASP A 8 -4.32 1.90 0.54
CA ASP A 8 -4.29 2.75 1.72
C ASP A 8 -3.28 2.15 2.71
N LEU A 9 -2.17 2.87 2.93
CA LEU A 9 -1.02 2.37 3.67
C LEU A 9 -1.22 2.44 5.19
N ALA A 10 -0.84 1.36 5.89
CA ALA A 10 -0.67 1.36 7.34
C ALA A 10 0.81 1.17 7.73
N TYR A 11 1.17 1.51 8.97
CA TYR A 11 2.57 1.40 9.45
C TYR A 11 2.75 0.52 10.68
N ARG A 12 1.69 0.26 11.45
CA ARG A 12 1.77 -0.53 12.69
C ARG A 12 1.62 -2.02 12.42
N ARG A 13 0.60 -2.40 11.64
CA ARG A 13 0.28 -3.79 11.31
C ARG A 13 -0.03 -3.91 9.82
N ALA A 14 0.42 -4.99 9.21
CA ALA A 14 0.11 -5.29 7.80
C ALA A 14 -1.41 -5.47 7.58
N ALA A 15 -2.11 -6.02 8.58
CA ALA A 15 -3.57 -6.24 8.52
C ALA A 15 -4.39 -4.95 8.40
N ASP A 16 -3.82 -3.79 8.72
CA ASP A 16 -4.50 -2.49 8.65
C ASP A 16 -4.43 -1.86 7.25
N PHE A 17 -3.77 -2.50 6.28
CA PHE A 17 -3.73 -1.99 4.90
C PHE A 17 -5.07 -2.19 4.21
N GLY A 18 -5.60 -1.13 3.60
CA GLY A 18 -6.66 -1.23 2.62
C GLY A 18 -6.08 -1.50 1.24
N VAL A 19 -6.39 -2.64 0.63
CA VAL A 19 -5.86 -2.95 -0.71
C VAL A 19 -6.94 -3.48 -1.64
N CYS A 20 -6.97 -2.97 -2.88
CA CYS A 20 -7.78 -3.56 -3.93
C CYS A 20 -7.16 -3.41 -5.32
N THR A 21 -7.44 -4.39 -6.20
CA THR A 21 -7.28 -4.20 -7.64
C THR A 21 -8.59 -3.71 -8.25
N ILE A 22 -8.50 -2.73 -9.15
CA ILE A 22 -9.61 -2.22 -9.94
C ILE A 22 -9.32 -2.54 -11.40
N MET A 23 -10.27 -3.15 -12.11
CA MET A 23 -10.25 -3.19 -13.57
C MET A 23 -11.14 -2.08 -14.10
N GLU A 24 -10.61 -1.27 -15.02
CA GLU A 24 -11.40 -0.23 -15.68
C GLU A 24 -11.61 -0.45 -17.17
N ARG A 25 -12.75 0.04 -17.64
CA ARG A 25 -13.09 0.16 -19.06
C ARG A 25 -13.70 1.54 -19.29
N GLU A 26 -13.12 2.31 -20.22
CA GLU A 26 -13.62 3.64 -20.61
C GLU A 26 -13.80 4.58 -19.40
N GLY A 27 -12.83 4.58 -18.48
CA GLY A 27 -12.84 5.43 -17.29
C GLY A 27 -13.79 4.97 -16.18
N ARG A 28 -14.43 3.80 -16.30
CA ARG A 28 -15.33 3.24 -15.28
C ARG A 28 -14.78 1.96 -14.70
N ALA A 29 -14.84 1.83 -13.37
CA ALA A 29 -14.54 0.58 -12.69
C ALA A 29 -15.57 -0.49 -13.07
N VAL A 30 -15.10 -1.62 -13.61
CA VAL A 30 -15.93 -2.76 -14.00
C VAL A 30 -15.81 -3.95 -13.04
N ARG A 31 -14.70 -4.03 -12.29
CA ARG A 31 -14.50 -5.05 -11.26
C ARG A 31 -13.52 -4.55 -10.20
N VAL A 32 -13.83 -4.87 -8.95
CA VAL A 32 -12.95 -4.62 -7.80
C VAL A 32 -12.70 -5.95 -7.09
N ARG A 33 -11.45 -6.18 -6.68
CA ARG A 33 -11.06 -7.32 -5.81
C ARG A 33 -10.25 -6.76 -4.65
N PHE A 34 -10.76 -6.96 -3.43
CA PHE A 34 -10.02 -6.64 -2.21
C PHE A 34 -8.97 -7.71 -1.95
N LEU A 35 -7.82 -7.28 -1.45
CA LEU A 35 -6.66 -8.11 -1.16
C LEU A 35 -6.28 -7.97 0.30
N SER A 36 -5.79 -9.05 0.88
CA SER A 36 -5.03 -9.00 2.11
C SER A 36 -3.59 -8.52 1.86
N ALA A 37 -2.95 -7.93 2.88
CA ALA A 37 -1.55 -7.53 2.78
C ALA A 37 -0.61 -8.73 2.55
N SER A 38 -0.97 -9.92 3.04
CA SER A 38 -0.22 -11.16 2.80
C SER A 38 -0.28 -11.61 1.35
N GLU A 39 -1.38 -11.39 0.63
CA GLU A 39 -1.46 -11.64 -0.82
C GLU A 39 -0.51 -10.74 -1.62
N LEU A 40 -0.16 -9.56 -1.10
CA LEU A 40 0.85 -8.69 -1.69
C LEU A 40 2.28 -9.09 -1.31
N GLY A 41 2.45 -9.96 -0.31
CA GLY A 41 3.76 -10.30 0.27
C GLY A 41 4.29 -9.25 1.24
N ILE A 42 3.41 -8.46 1.87
CA ILE A 42 3.79 -7.46 2.87
C ILE A 42 4.06 -8.15 4.23
N ALA A 43 5.21 -7.85 4.82
CA ALA A 43 5.61 -8.34 6.13
C ALA A 43 4.89 -7.61 7.27
N ASP A 44 4.82 -8.24 8.44
CA ASP A 44 4.26 -7.67 9.66
C ASP A 44 5.33 -7.61 10.79
N PRO A 45 5.66 -6.44 11.35
CA PRO A 45 5.18 -5.11 10.95
C PRO A 45 5.71 -4.69 9.57
N PRO A 46 5.02 -3.77 8.88
CA PRO A 46 5.43 -3.31 7.55
C PRO A 46 6.76 -2.54 7.60
N ASP A 47 7.67 -2.86 6.68
CA ASP A 47 8.88 -2.09 6.38
C ASP A 47 8.74 -1.39 5.02
N GLY A 48 9.16 -0.12 4.94
CA GLY A 48 8.95 0.69 3.75
C GLY A 48 9.62 0.14 2.49
N VAL A 49 10.86 -0.35 2.62
CA VAL A 49 11.62 -0.88 1.47
C VAL A 49 11.07 -2.22 1.03
N GLN A 50 10.76 -3.11 1.99
CA GLN A 50 10.19 -4.41 1.69
C GLN A 50 8.79 -4.29 1.08
N CYS A 51 7.95 -3.40 1.60
CA CYS A 51 6.62 -3.13 1.03
C CYS A 51 6.72 -2.61 -0.41
N GLY A 52 7.62 -1.66 -0.69
CA GLY A 52 7.82 -1.15 -2.06
C GLY A 52 8.22 -2.26 -3.04
N ARG A 53 9.06 -3.21 -2.61
CA ARG A 53 9.42 -4.39 -3.42
C ARG A 53 8.22 -5.32 -3.63
N ALA A 54 7.49 -5.63 -2.56
CA ALA A 54 6.31 -6.48 -2.59
C ALA A 54 5.23 -5.93 -3.55
N ILE A 55 4.92 -4.64 -3.45
CA ILE A 55 3.97 -3.94 -4.35
C ILE A 55 4.45 -4.00 -5.80
N ARG A 56 5.73 -3.70 -6.06
CA ARG A 56 6.31 -3.75 -7.41
C ARG A 56 6.19 -5.15 -8.02
N ASP A 57 6.56 -6.17 -7.25
CA ASP A 57 6.60 -7.56 -7.73
C ASP A 57 5.17 -8.07 -7.99
N PHE A 58 4.23 -7.75 -7.11
CA PHE A 58 2.80 -8.00 -7.33
C PHE A 58 2.29 -7.33 -8.62
N CYS A 59 2.58 -6.03 -8.82
CA CYS A 59 2.14 -5.32 -10.01
C CYS A 59 2.71 -5.90 -11.30
N ARG A 60 3.98 -6.32 -11.29
CA ARG A 60 4.61 -6.99 -12.44
C ARG A 60 3.94 -8.31 -12.76
N ASN A 61 3.70 -9.14 -11.76
CA ASN A 61 3.07 -10.45 -11.93
C ASN A 61 1.63 -10.33 -12.45
N GLU A 62 0.88 -9.32 -11.98
CA GLU A 62 -0.51 -9.10 -12.36
C GLU A 62 -0.69 -8.21 -13.61
N SER A 63 0.42 -7.73 -14.20
CA SER A 63 0.45 -6.77 -15.30
C SER A 63 -0.37 -5.51 -15.00
N ILE A 64 -0.18 -4.94 -13.80
CA ILE A 64 -0.82 -3.72 -13.33
C ILE A 64 0.08 -2.52 -13.66
N PRO A 65 -0.33 -1.62 -14.57
CA PRO A 65 0.48 -0.47 -14.98
C PRO A 65 0.41 0.74 -14.05
N LEU A 66 -0.61 0.83 -13.21
CA LEU A 66 -0.85 2.00 -12.35
C LEU A 66 -1.08 1.58 -10.90
N VAL A 67 -0.37 2.26 -9.99
CA VAL A 67 -0.57 2.16 -8.55
C VAL A 67 -1.05 3.50 -8.03
N LEU A 68 -2.16 3.49 -7.29
CA LEU A 68 -2.63 4.61 -6.49
C LEU A 68 -2.28 4.33 -5.03
N ILE A 69 -1.55 5.23 -4.42
CA ILE A 69 -1.09 5.10 -3.03
C ILE A 69 -1.71 6.26 -2.26
N ASP A 70 -2.60 5.92 -1.36
CA ASP A 70 -2.99 6.76 -0.24
C ASP A 70 -2.22 6.30 1.00
N GLY A 71 -1.89 7.24 1.86
CA GLY A 71 -1.22 6.90 3.09
C GLY A 71 -0.97 8.09 3.98
N PRO A 72 -0.92 7.87 5.29
CA PRO A 72 -0.53 8.92 6.22
C PRO A 72 0.91 9.36 5.93
N GLN A 73 1.23 10.60 6.29
CA GLN A 73 2.59 11.17 6.39
C GLN A 73 3.54 10.36 7.32
N GLY A 74 3.12 9.18 7.79
CA GLY A 74 3.74 8.34 8.81
C GLY A 74 4.73 7.29 8.30
N TRP A 75 4.85 7.05 6.99
CA TRP A 75 5.84 6.12 6.45
C TRP A 75 7.26 6.68 6.52
N LYS A 76 7.93 6.40 7.63
CA LYS A 76 9.30 6.80 7.90
C LYS A 76 10.07 5.60 8.38
N SER A 77 11.35 5.53 8.02
CA SER A 77 12.23 4.49 8.54
C SER A 77 12.20 4.49 10.07
N ARG A 78 12.14 3.30 10.68
CA ARG A 78 12.29 3.10 12.13
C ARG A 78 13.63 3.66 12.67
N THR A 79 14.63 3.80 11.79
CA THR A 79 15.94 4.40 12.12
C THR A 79 15.98 5.92 12.00
N SER A 80 14.87 6.56 11.64
CA SER A 80 14.87 7.99 11.40
C SER A 80 14.89 8.79 12.70
N THR A 81 15.80 9.76 12.78
CA THR A 81 16.07 10.56 13.99
C THR A 81 15.15 11.77 14.18
N LEU A 82 14.33 12.15 13.19
CA LEU A 82 13.43 13.32 13.32
C LEU A 82 12.20 12.95 14.17
N LYS A 83 12.21 13.38 15.45
CA LYS A 83 11.23 13.00 16.48
C LYS A 83 9.83 13.62 16.33
N HIS A 84 9.70 14.76 15.66
CA HIS A 84 8.46 15.56 15.64
C HIS A 84 7.82 15.71 14.26
N ALA A 85 8.20 14.87 13.30
CA ALA A 85 7.65 14.93 11.95
C ALA A 85 6.27 14.25 11.81
N ARG A 86 5.74 13.67 12.90
CA ARG A 86 4.56 12.80 12.85
C ARG A 86 3.57 13.16 13.96
N VAL A 87 2.58 14.01 13.63
CA VAL A 87 1.46 14.33 14.53
C VAL A 87 0.66 13.06 14.87
N CYS A 88 0.53 12.13 13.92
CA CYS A 88 -0.15 10.84 14.08
C CYS A 88 0.65 9.76 14.84
N GLU A 89 1.88 10.07 15.27
CA GLU A 89 2.67 9.21 16.16
C GLU A 89 2.81 9.78 17.57
N CYS A 90 2.34 11.01 17.81
CA CYS A 90 2.16 11.47 19.18
C CYS A 90 1.10 10.57 19.84
N PRO A 91 1.41 9.93 20.97
CA PRO A 91 0.38 9.39 21.84
C PRO A 91 -0.50 10.55 22.28
N ASP A 92 -1.83 10.36 22.32
CA ASP A 92 -2.74 11.23 23.05
C ASP A 92 -2.37 11.27 24.55
#